data_AF-A0A926VHH2-F1
#
_entry.id   AF-A0A926VHH2-F1
#
_cell.length_a   1.000
_cell.length_b   1.000
_cell.length_c   1.000
_cell.angle_alpha   90.00
_cell.angle_beta   90.00
_cell.angle_gamma   90.00
#
_symmetry.space_group_name_H-M   'P 1'
#
loop_
_entity.id
_entity.type
_entity.pdbx_description
1 polymer ?
#
loop_
_entity_poly.entity_id
_entity_poly.type
_entity_poly.pdbx_seq_one_letter_code
_entity_poly.pdbx_strand_id
1 'polypeptide(L)' 'MNTEFLKLELIEWILSLKDAEALNEIQKMKENFSENALAVQPRQFGCGKGIFTYVAEDFDETPPGFEDYMLP' A
#
# COMPACT_ATOMS: atom_id res chain seq x y z
N MET A 1 16.80 -10.13 23.41
CA MET A 1 17.24 -10.88 22.22
C MET A 1 17.49 -9.85 21.11
N ASN A 2 18.71 -9.76 20.57
CA ASN A 2 19.04 -8.78 19.53
C ASN A 2 18.46 -9.27 18.19
N THR A 3 17.80 -8.39 17.44
CA THR A 3 17.23 -8.70 16.11
C THR A 3 18.30 -9.08 15.10
N GLU A 4 19.50 -8.52 15.21
CA GLU A 4 20.64 -8.87 14.36
C GLU A 4 21.11 -10.31 14.61
N PHE A 5 21.17 -10.70 15.88
CA PHE A 5 21.53 -12.06 16.28
C PHE A 5 20.53 -13.08 15.72
N LEU A 6 19.23 -12.82 15.86
CA LEU A 6 18.18 -13.68 15.33
C LEU A 6 18.25 -13.85 13.80
N LYS A 7 18.61 -12.77 13.08
CA LYS A 7 18.78 -12.84 11.61
C LYS A 7 19.94 -13.73 11.22
N LEU A 8 21.09 -13.59 11.90
CA LEU A 8 22.28 -14.40 11.61
C LEU A 8 22.04 -15.88 11.90
N GLU A 9 21.42 -16.18 13.05
CA GLU A 9 21.05 -17.54 13.44
C GLU A 9 20.14 -18.22 12.40
N LEU A 10 19.12 -17.50 11.90
CA LEU A 10 18.23 -18.01 10.86
C LEU A 10 18.95 -18.25 9.52
N ILE A 11 19.89 -17.38 9.15
CA ILE A 11 20.68 -17.55 7.92
C ILE A 11 21.54 -18.82 8.00
N GLU A 12 22.27 -19.01 9.11
CA GLU A 12 23.09 -20.20 9.31
C GLU A 12 22.23 -21.47 9.31
N TRP A 13 21.08 -21.44 9.97
CA TRP A 13 20.14 -22.56 9.97
C TRP A 13 19.64 -22.90 8.57
N ILE A 14 19.22 -21.91 7.77
CA ILE A 14 18.75 -22.13 6.40
C ILE A 14 19.85 -22.75 5.52
N LEU A 15 21.10 -22.30 5.66
CA LEU A 15 22.23 -22.86 4.91
C LEU A 15 22.51 -24.33 5.25
N SER A 16 22.15 -24.77 6.46
CA SER A 16 22.32 -26.16 6.90
C SER A 16 21.22 -27.10 6.37
N LEU A 17 20.10 -26.56 5.89
CA LEU A 17 19.00 -27.36 5.35
C LEU A 17 19.37 -27.99 4.01
N LYS A 18 19.10 -29.29 3.88
CA LYS A 18 19.33 -30.06 2.66
C LYS A 18 18.03 -30.53 2.00
N ASP A 19 16.93 -30.42 2.73
CA ASP A 19 15.62 -30.86 2.27
C ASP A 19 14.99 -29.78 1.38
N ALA A 20 14.65 -30.18 0.16
CA ALA A 20 14.08 -29.30 -0.85
C ALA A 20 12.61 -28.95 -0.54
N GLU A 21 11.87 -29.82 0.15
CA GLU A 21 10.49 -29.52 0.55
C GLU A 21 10.45 -28.42 1.61
N ALA A 22 11.28 -28.54 2.65
CA ALA A 22 11.42 -27.50 3.67
C ALA A 22 11.86 -26.14 3.08
N LEU A 23 12.79 -26.13 2.13
CA LEU A 23 13.20 -24.89 1.45
C LEU A 23 12.07 -24.27 0.62
N ASN A 24 11.25 -25.09 -0.04
CA ASN A 24 10.08 -24.61 -0.78
C ASN A 24 9.02 -23.99 0.13
N GLU A 25 8.79 -24.54 1.32
CA GLU A 25 7.88 -23.93 2.30
C GLU A 25 8.39 -22.58 2.80
N ILE A 26 9.70 -22.48 3.09
CA ILE A 26 10.33 -21.21 3.48
C ILE A 26 10.21 -20.17 2.36
N GLN A 27 10.36 -20.59 1.10
CA GLN A 27 10.17 -19.70 -0.05
C GLN A 27 8.74 -19.16 -0.13
N LYS A 28 7.72 -20.02 0.01
CA LYS A 28 6.31 -19.60 0.04
C LYS A 28 6.03 -18.64 1.19
N MET A 29 6.61 -18.90 2.36
CA MET A 29 6.48 -18.03 3.52
C MET A 29 7.04 -16.63 3.21
N LYS A 30 8.22 -16.54 2.59
CA LYS A 30 8.82 -15.27 2.15
C LYS A 30 7.92 -14.51 1.17
N GLU A 31 7.34 -15.20 0.19
CA GLU A 31 6.44 -14.61 -0.81
C GLU A 31 5.20 -13.99 -0.15
N ASN A 32 4.55 -14.71 0.77
CA ASN A 32 3.39 -14.19 1.53
C ASN A 32 3.73 -12.93 2.35
N PHE A 33 4.91 -12.84 2.95
CA PHE A 33 5.32 -11.64 3.67
C PHE A 33 5.75 -10.50 2.74
N SER A 34 6.19 -10.80 1.52
CA SER A 34 6.55 -9.80 0.50
C SER A 34 5.33 -9.15 -0.14
N GLU A 35 4.25 -9.89 -0.38
CA GLU A 35 3.02 -9.35 -0.99
C GLU A 35 2.23 -8.45 -0.04
N ASN A 36 2.33 -8.71 1.27
CA ASN A 36 1.72 -7.86 2.30
C ASN A 36 2.53 -6.60 2.62
N ALA A 37 3.75 -6.48 2.08
CA ALA A 37 4.55 -5.26 2.15
C ALA A 37 4.11 -4.28 1.05
N LEU A 38 2.97 -3.62 1.29
CA LEU A 38 2.60 -2.35 0.64
C LEU A 38 2.40 -2.41 -0.87
N ALA A 39 1.40 -3.15 -1.33
CA ALA A 39 0.61 -2.63 -2.45
C ALA A 39 -0.25 -1.45 -1.92
N VAL A 40 0.36 -0.29 -1.68
CA VAL A 40 -0.39 0.97 -1.60
C VAL A 40 -0.96 1.16 -2.99
N GLN A 41 -2.15 0.60 -3.23
CA GLN A 41 -2.83 0.83 -4.49
C GLN A 41 -3.03 2.35 -4.59
N PRO A 42 -2.50 3.00 -5.63
CA PRO A 42 -2.73 4.42 -5.82
C PRO A 42 -4.25 4.63 -5.86
N ARG A 43 -4.75 5.64 -5.13
CA ARG A 43 -6.18 5.98 -5.14
C ARG A 43 -6.63 6.11 -6.59
N GLN A 44 -7.55 5.25 -7.01
CA GLN A 44 -8.05 5.24 -8.37
C GLN A 44 -8.96 6.45 -8.56
N PHE A 45 -8.63 7.32 -9.53
CA PHE A 45 -9.51 8.40 -9.95
C PHE A 45 -10.88 7.84 -10.31
N GLY A 46 -11.95 8.42 -9.76
CA GLY A 46 -13.32 7.96 -9.99
C GLY A 46 -13.89 6.99 -8.96
N CYS A 47 -13.18 6.71 -7.85
CA CYS A 47 -13.72 5.92 -6.73
C CYS A 47 -14.97 6.53 -6.06
N GLY A 48 -15.31 7.78 -6.39
CA GLY A 48 -16.53 8.46 -5.94
C GLY A 48 -17.61 8.68 -7.00
N LYS A 49 -17.45 8.11 -8.21
CA LYS A 49 -18.42 8.30 -9.30
C LYS A 49 -19.78 7.70 -8.90
N GLY A 50 -20.76 8.56 -8.66
CA GLY A 50 -22.12 8.16 -8.25
C GLY A 50 -22.37 8.14 -6.74
N ILE A 51 -21.41 8.56 -5.90
CA ILE A 51 -21.64 8.72 -4.44
C ILE A 51 -22.45 9.99 -4.15
N PHE A 52 -22.18 11.07 -4.91
CA PHE A 52 -22.98 12.29 -4.85
C PHE A 52 -24.02 12.24 -5.97
N THR A 53 -25.28 12.18 -5.59
CA THR A 53 -26.43 12.12 -6.52
C THR A 53 -27.02 13.49 -6.83
N TYR A 54 -26.70 14.49 -6.02
CA TYR A 54 -27.16 15.85 -6.17
C TYR A 54 -26.00 16.80 -5.87
N VAL A 55 -25.75 17.70 -6.82
CA VAL A 55 -24.85 18.85 -6.69
C VAL A 55 -25.74 20.05 -6.99
N ALA A 56 -25.69 21.08 -6.13
CA ALA A 56 -26.45 22.30 -6.35
C ALA A 56 -25.90 23.03 -7.58
N GLU A 57 -26.76 23.77 -8.29
CA GLU A 57 -26.37 24.45 -9.54
C GLU A 57 -25.29 25.50 -9.33
N ASP A 58 -25.18 26.04 -8.11
CA ASP A 58 -24.25 27.07 -7.68
C ASP A 58 -22.95 26.52 -7.05
N PHE A 59 -22.73 25.19 -7.06
CA PHE A 59 -21.59 24.59 -6.35
C PHE A 59 -20.22 25.07 -6.86
N ASP A 60 -20.11 25.30 -8.17
CA ASP A 60 -18.90 25.83 -8.80
C ASP A 60 -18.92 27.36 -8.92
N GLU A 61 -19.97 28.04 -8.42
CA GLU A 61 -20.03 29.50 -8.44
C GLU A 61 -18.99 30.10 -7.48
N THR A 62 -18.47 31.26 -7.87
CA THR A 62 -17.49 31.97 -7.04
C THR A 62 -18.21 32.52 -5.80
N PRO A 63 -17.75 32.17 -4.58
CA PRO A 63 -18.34 32.72 -3.38
C PRO A 63 -18.20 34.25 -3.35
N PRO A 64 -19.19 34.97 -2.78
CA PRO A 64 -19.11 36.43 -2.69
C PRO A 64 -17.87 36.87 -1.89
N GLY A 65 -17.09 37.79 -2.45
CA GLY A 65 -15.84 38.30 -1.88
C GLY A 65 -14.56 37.55 -2.30
N PHE A 66 -14.67 36.57 -3.20
CA PHE A 66 -13.54 35.83 -3.76
C PHE A 66 -13.28 36.14 -5.25
N GLU A 67 -13.96 37.13 -5.81
CA GLU A 67 -13.91 37.49 -7.23
C GLU A 67 -12.49 37.85 -7.67
N ASP A 68 -11.73 38.54 -6.81
CA ASP A 68 -10.36 38.98 -7.08
C ASP A 68 -9.33 37.83 -7.15
N TYR A 69 -9.69 36.63 -6.68
CA TYR A 69 -8.81 35.46 -6.63
C TYR A 69 -9.09 34.44 -7.73
N MET A 70 -10.17 34.63 -8.50
CA MET A 70 -10.43 33.84 -9.70
C MET A 70 -9.61 34.45 -10.85
N LEU A 71 -8.56 33.73 -11.27
CA LEU A 71 -7.70 34.13 -12.37
C LEU A 71 -8.52 34.28 -13.68
N PRO A 72 -8.18 35.23 -14.57
CA PRO A 72 -8.81 35.37 -15.88
C PRO A 72 -8.50 34.21 -16.84
#